data_AF-A0A956LFC0-F1
#
_entry.id   AF-A0A956LFC0-F1
#
_cell.length_a   1.000
_cell.length_b   1.000
_cell.length_c   1.000
_cell.angle_alpha   90.00
_cell.angle_beta   90.00
_cell.angle_gamma   90.00
#
_symmetry.space_group_name_H-M   'P 1'
#
loop_
_entity.id
_entity.type
_entity.pdbx_description
1 polymer ?
#
loop_
_entity_poly.entity_id
_entity_poly.type
_entity_poly.pdbx_seq_one_letter_code
_entity_poly.pdbx_strand_id
1 'polypeptide(L)'
;MRLTITHRRGVASSVGLLLGLLGGCEQPASPAAVPSPPRTSAPHAVEPAPSYEALVESIDQERARLAGRLARASAPDEREVVIAEARAALSRALIDRLLPRWYGTPWAMNGTTDRPAEGAIACGYFVATILQDAGFSLHRTRFGQAAALRIQEATTPPERAVHRFFSIAPEQLADKIAALGDGVYIIGLNVHVGFVVVRDGEARLVHASYTDDRVVVDEALATARAIELSRPKGYFVSELLSTNAAVERWLERRPLQLPP
;
A
#
# COMPACT_ATOMS: atom_id res chain seq x y z
N MET A 1 -10.94 7.21 68.52
CA MET A 1 -9.86 6.21 68.35
C MET A 1 -8.86 6.82 67.37
N ARG A 2 -7.74 7.45 67.76
CA ARG A 2 -6.53 6.92 68.45
C ARG A 2 -6.07 5.63 67.74
N LEU A 3 -4.92 5.51 67.09
CA LEU A 3 -3.58 6.00 67.45
C LEU A 3 -2.65 6.06 66.21
N THR A 4 -1.85 7.12 66.14
CA THR A 4 -0.58 7.21 65.39
C THR A 4 0.55 6.62 66.26
N ILE A 5 1.48 5.85 65.69
CA ILE A 5 2.73 5.39 66.35
C ILE A 5 3.87 5.56 65.32
N THR A 6 4.68 6.63 65.39
CA THR A 6 6.04 6.76 66.00
C THR A 6 7.08 5.70 65.57
N HIS A 7 8.12 6.12 64.81
CA HIS A 7 9.56 6.20 65.18
C HIS A 7 10.26 4.84 65.47
N ARG A 8 11.53 4.54 65.16
CA ARG A 8 12.75 5.34 64.96
C ARG A 8 13.87 4.41 64.44
N ARG A 9 14.86 5.06 63.80
CA ARG A 9 16.27 4.74 63.47
C ARG A 9 16.97 3.55 64.16
N GLY A 10 17.91 2.95 63.41
CA GLY A 10 19.10 2.27 63.94
C GLY A 10 20.17 2.05 62.86
N VAL A 11 21.30 2.76 62.96
CA VAL A 11 22.53 2.57 62.19
C VAL A 11 23.47 1.68 63.02
N ALA A 12 24.15 0.72 62.41
CA ALA A 12 25.42 0.21 62.92
C ALA A 12 26.26 -0.43 61.80
N SER A 13 27.40 0.18 61.53
CA SER A 13 28.52 -0.36 60.75
C SER A 13 29.45 -1.11 61.70
N SER A 14 30.02 -2.25 61.30
CA SER A 14 31.22 -2.83 61.93
C SER A 14 31.91 -3.82 61.00
N VAL A 15 33.19 -3.51 60.76
CA VAL A 15 34.22 -4.28 60.06
C VAL A 15 34.75 -5.38 61.00
N GLY A 16 35.12 -6.55 60.47
CA GLY A 16 35.77 -7.61 61.25
C GLY A 16 36.42 -8.68 60.36
N LEU A 17 37.69 -8.96 60.62
CA LEU A 17 38.72 -9.55 59.76
C LEU A 17 39.08 -10.99 60.18
N LEU A 18 39.06 -11.93 59.22
CA LEU A 18 40.03 -13.03 58.95
C LEU A 18 40.25 -14.23 59.94
N LEU A 19 40.87 -15.27 59.37
CA LEU A 19 41.27 -16.62 59.87
C LEU A 19 40.12 -17.65 59.97
N GLY A 20 40.23 -18.90 59.51
CA GLY A 20 41.30 -19.70 58.91
C GLY A 20 40.94 -21.20 58.96
N LEU A 21 41.65 -22.02 58.17
CA LEU A 21 41.91 -23.47 58.33
C LEU A 21 40.87 -24.52 57.85
N LEU A 22 41.28 -25.20 56.77
CA LEU A 22 41.35 -26.65 56.53
C LEU A 22 40.17 -27.57 56.91
N GLY A 23 39.59 -28.22 55.90
CA GLY A 23 38.80 -29.43 56.06
C GLY A 23 38.39 -29.98 54.69
N GLY A 24 38.89 -31.17 54.34
CA GLY A 24 38.61 -31.83 53.06
C GLY A 24 37.12 -32.14 52.87
N CYS A 25 36.62 -31.90 51.67
CA CYS A 25 35.29 -32.33 51.25
C CYS A 25 35.41 -33.55 50.33
N GLU A 26 34.96 -34.68 50.87
CA GLU A 26 34.59 -35.89 50.15
C GLU A 26 33.50 -35.57 49.12
N GLN A 27 33.65 -36.01 47.88
CA GLN A 27 32.69 -35.78 46.80
C GLN A 27 31.42 -36.62 47.00
N PRO A 28 30.21 -36.03 47.04
CA PRO A 28 28.99 -36.78 46.80
C PRO A 28 28.75 -36.92 45.28
N ALA A 29 28.29 -38.10 44.89
CA ALA A 29 28.06 -38.51 43.51
C ALA A 29 27.14 -37.57 42.72
N SER A 30 27.48 -37.37 41.45
CA SER A 30 26.79 -36.52 40.48
C SER A 30 25.37 -37.02 40.18
N PRO A 31 24.31 -36.19 40.27
CA PRO A 31 22.98 -36.60 39.84
C PRO A 31 22.90 -36.70 38.31
N ALA A 32 22.19 -37.73 37.85
CA ALA A 32 21.98 -38.04 36.44
C ALA A 32 21.41 -36.85 35.66
N ALA A 33 21.94 -36.64 34.45
CA ALA A 33 21.53 -35.57 33.55
C ALA A 33 20.05 -35.68 33.16
N VAL A 34 19.30 -34.61 33.42
CA VAL A 34 17.94 -34.42 32.91
C VAL A 34 18.03 -34.21 31.39
N PRO A 35 17.28 -34.95 30.55
CA PRO A 35 17.30 -34.74 29.11
C PRO A 35 16.77 -33.34 28.78
N SER A 36 17.58 -32.58 28.04
CA SER A 36 17.19 -31.26 27.55
C SER A 36 15.93 -31.34 26.68
N PRO A 37 15.01 -30.36 26.79
CA PRO A 37 13.85 -30.30 25.91
C PRO A 37 14.28 -30.18 24.45
N PRO A 38 13.47 -30.67 23.49
CA PRO A 38 13.78 -30.58 22.07
C PRO A 38 14.04 -29.11 21.72
N ARG A 39 15.16 -28.86 21.02
CA ARG A 39 15.49 -27.55 20.46
C ARG A 39 14.33 -27.10 19.59
N THR A 40 13.57 -26.13 20.07
CA THR A 40 12.64 -25.35 19.25
C THR A 40 13.40 -24.87 18.03
N SER A 41 12.98 -25.29 16.85
CA SER A 41 13.47 -24.76 15.58
C SER A 41 13.38 -23.23 15.67
N ALA A 42 14.51 -22.55 15.41
CA ALA A 42 14.55 -21.11 15.35
C ALA A 42 13.38 -20.60 14.48
N PRO A 43 12.72 -19.49 14.86
CA PRO A 43 11.72 -18.89 13.98
C PRO A 43 12.39 -18.65 12.62
N HIS A 44 11.76 -19.13 11.54
CA HIS A 44 12.16 -18.77 10.18
C HIS A 44 12.28 -17.25 10.15
N ALA A 45 13.50 -16.75 9.97
CA ALA A 45 13.73 -15.32 9.84
C ALA A 45 12.88 -14.84 8.67
N VAL A 46 11.88 -14.00 8.97
CA VAL A 46 11.09 -13.33 7.94
C VAL A 46 12.09 -12.47 7.18
N GLU A 47 12.31 -12.78 5.90
CA GLU A 47 13.20 -11.97 5.07
C GLU A 47 12.73 -10.50 5.10
N PRO A 48 13.65 -9.54 5.24
CA PRO A 48 13.28 -8.13 5.25
C PRO A 48 12.61 -7.76 3.93
N ALA A 49 11.56 -6.93 4.00
CA ALA A 49 10.88 -6.45 2.81
C ALA A 49 11.87 -5.76 1.84
N PRO A 50 11.73 -5.92 0.53
CA PRO A 50 12.61 -5.29 -0.44
C PRO A 50 12.54 -3.75 -0.37
N SER A 51 13.61 -3.09 -0.83
CA SER A 51 13.59 -1.64 -1.03
C SER A 51 12.51 -1.26 -2.05
N TYR A 52 12.11 0.02 -2.05
CA TYR A 52 11.10 0.48 -2.99
C TYR A 52 11.59 0.34 -4.45
N GLU A 53 12.86 0.65 -4.72
CA GLU A 53 13.47 0.51 -6.03
C GLU A 53 13.51 -0.95 -6.49
N ALA A 54 13.91 -1.88 -5.61
CA ALA A 54 13.91 -3.31 -5.92
C ALA A 54 12.49 -3.84 -6.17
N LEU A 55 11.50 -3.30 -5.45
CA LEU A 55 10.10 -3.59 -5.70
C LEU A 55 9.66 -3.14 -7.11
N VAL A 56 9.92 -1.88 -7.48
CA VAL A 56 9.56 -1.34 -8.80
C VAL A 56 10.23 -2.14 -9.92
N GLU A 57 11.52 -2.44 -9.78
CA GLU A 57 12.27 -3.26 -10.73
C GLU A 57 11.64 -4.65 -10.89
N SER A 58 11.26 -5.30 -9.80
CA SER A 58 10.63 -6.63 -9.87
C SER A 58 9.24 -6.61 -10.52
N ILE A 59 8.47 -5.52 -10.39
CA ILE A 59 7.19 -5.33 -11.10
C ILE A 59 7.46 -5.22 -12.60
N ASP A 60 8.49 -4.47 -13.00
CA ASP A 60 8.82 -4.33 -14.41
C ASP A 60 9.33 -5.63 -15.05
N GLN A 61 10.12 -6.40 -14.31
CA GLN A 61 10.58 -7.72 -14.73
C GLN A 61 9.40 -8.69 -14.93
N GLU A 62 8.41 -8.67 -14.02
CA GLU A 62 7.19 -9.47 -14.15
C GLU A 62 6.38 -9.06 -15.38
N ARG A 63 6.19 -7.75 -15.61
CA ARG A 63 5.56 -7.20 -16.83
C ARG A 63 6.30 -7.65 -18.09
N ALA A 64 7.62 -7.49 -18.14
CA ALA A 64 8.44 -7.85 -19.30
C ALA A 64 8.36 -9.34 -19.63
N ARG A 65 8.36 -10.20 -18.60
CA ARG A 65 8.15 -11.65 -18.74
C ARG A 65 6.79 -11.97 -19.38
N LEU A 66 5.72 -11.33 -18.89
CA LEU A 66 4.37 -11.50 -19.42
C LEU A 66 4.25 -10.97 -20.86
N ALA A 67 4.86 -9.82 -21.15
CA ALA A 67 4.88 -9.26 -22.50
C ALA A 67 5.59 -10.20 -23.49
N GLY A 68 6.73 -10.77 -23.09
CA GLY A 68 7.43 -11.78 -23.88
C GLY A 68 6.61 -13.05 -24.10
N ARG A 69 5.80 -13.48 -23.13
CA ARG A 69 4.86 -14.59 -23.30
C ARG A 69 3.74 -14.25 -24.28
N LEU A 70 3.12 -13.07 -24.14
CA LEU A 70 2.05 -12.64 -25.03
C LEU A 70 2.54 -12.53 -26.49
N ALA A 71 3.77 -12.06 -26.71
CA ALA A 71 4.37 -11.96 -28.04
C ALA A 71 4.63 -13.32 -28.71
N ARG A 72 4.83 -14.39 -27.92
CA ARG A 72 5.00 -15.76 -28.43
C ARG A 72 3.68 -16.52 -28.58
N ALA A 73 2.66 -16.11 -27.83
CA ALA A 73 1.34 -16.74 -27.86
C ALA A 73 0.66 -16.55 -29.21
N SER A 74 0.48 -17.66 -29.93
CA SER A 74 -0.08 -17.65 -31.30
C SER A 74 -1.55 -18.03 -31.34
N ALA A 75 -2.01 -18.85 -30.38
CA ALA A 75 -3.41 -19.25 -30.27
C ALA A 75 -4.23 -18.19 -29.50
N PRO A 76 -5.48 -17.89 -29.90
CA PRO A 76 -6.35 -16.95 -29.18
C PRO A 76 -6.50 -17.27 -27.69
N ASP A 77 -6.75 -18.53 -27.35
CA ASP A 77 -6.93 -18.97 -25.95
C ASP A 77 -5.66 -18.77 -25.11
N GLU A 78 -4.48 -19.01 -25.70
CA GLU A 78 -3.19 -18.79 -25.01
C GLU A 78 -2.97 -17.29 -24.72
N ARG A 79 -3.32 -16.43 -25.68
CA ARG A 79 -3.25 -14.98 -25.49
C ARG A 79 -4.19 -14.52 -24.38
N GLU A 80 -5.42 -15.04 -24.36
CA GLU A 80 -6.41 -14.71 -23.32
C GLU A 80 -5.92 -15.11 -21.93
N VAL A 81 -5.32 -16.30 -21.79
CA VAL A 81 -4.70 -16.75 -20.53
C VAL A 81 -3.59 -15.79 -20.09
N VAL A 82 -2.67 -15.42 -20.99
CA VAL A 82 -1.58 -14.50 -20.64
C VAL A 82 -2.12 -13.11 -20.26
N ILE A 83 -3.16 -12.62 -20.94
CA ILE A 83 -3.79 -11.33 -20.61
C ILE A 83 -4.48 -11.38 -19.24
N ALA A 84 -5.17 -12.48 -18.91
CA ALA A 84 -5.79 -12.66 -17.60
C ALA A 84 -4.74 -12.70 -16.47
N GLU A 85 -3.63 -13.43 -16.67
CA GLU A 85 -2.51 -13.43 -15.74
C GLU A 85 -1.87 -12.05 -15.59
N ALA A 86 -1.71 -11.32 -16.70
CA ALA A 86 -1.17 -9.96 -16.70
C ALA A 86 -2.08 -8.97 -15.96
N ARG A 87 -3.40 -9.09 -16.13
CA ARG A 87 -4.39 -8.30 -15.37
C ARG A 87 -4.23 -8.55 -13.87
N ALA A 88 -4.17 -9.82 -13.46
CA ALA A 88 -4.00 -10.19 -12.05
C ALA A 88 -2.66 -9.71 -11.47
N ALA A 89 -1.58 -9.82 -12.24
CA ALA A 89 -0.25 -9.34 -11.84
C ALA A 89 -0.24 -7.82 -11.64
N LEU A 90 -0.83 -7.06 -12.56
CA LEU A 90 -0.92 -5.60 -12.45
C LEU A 90 -1.82 -5.16 -11.29
N SER A 91 -2.98 -5.80 -11.10
CA SER A 91 -3.84 -5.54 -9.94
C SER A 91 -3.09 -5.75 -8.62
N ARG A 92 -2.37 -6.87 -8.50
CA ARG A 92 -1.55 -7.18 -7.30
C ARG A 92 -0.40 -6.19 -7.13
N ALA A 93 0.26 -5.78 -8.22
CA ALA A 93 1.31 -4.77 -8.19
C ALA A 93 0.80 -3.44 -7.63
N LEU A 94 -0.37 -2.99 -8.09
CA LEU A 94 -0.99 -1.75 -7.60
C LEU A 94 -1.44 -1.90 -6.15
N ILE A 95 -2.33 -2.85 -5.87
CA ILE A 95 -3.07 -2.95 -4.59
C ILE A 95 -2.18 -3.43 -3.46
N ASP A 96 -1.48 -4.55 -3.66
CA ASP A 96 -0.83 -5.25 -2.56
C ASP A 96 0.65 -4.86 -2.40
N ARG A 97 1.24 -4.20 -3.40
CA ARG A 97 2.68 -3.95 -3.45
C ARG A 97 3.03 -2.48 -3.49
N LEU A 98 2.46 -1.67 -4.38
CA LEU A 98 2.82 -0.25 -4.53
C LEU A 98 2.08 0.66 -3.54
N LEU A 99 0.73 0.65 -3.55
CA LEU A 99 -0.07 1.55 -2.72
C LEU A 99 0.33 1.50 -1.23
N PRO A 100 0.55 0.32 -0.60
CA PRO A 100 0.87 0.25 0.82
C PRO A 100 2.22 0.88 1.20
N ARG A 101 3.15 0.98 0.24
CA ARG A 101 4.46 1.60 0.52
C ARG A 101 4.35 3.10 0.69
N TRP A 102 3.29 3.72 0.13
CA TRP A 102 3.10 5.16 0.18
C TRP A 102 2.35 5.65 1.42
N TYR A 103 1.65 4.79 2.15
CA TYR A 103 0.88 5.18 3.31
C TYR A 103 1.72 5.98 4.32
N GLY A 104 1.15 7.07 4.83
CA GLY A 104 1.83 8.00 5.73
C GLY A 104 2.78 8.99 5.05
N THR A 105 3.00 8.90 3.74
CA THR A 105 3.80 9.92 3.01
C THR A 105 3.09 11.27 3.10
N PRO A 106 3.77 12.35 3.58
CA PRO A 106 3.16 13.66 3.69
C PRO A 106 2.54 14.16 2.38
N TRP A 107 1.41 14.84 2.50
CA TRP A 107 0.78 15.55 1.40
C TRP A 107 1.22 17.02 1.38
N ALA A 108 1.43 17.54 0.17
CA ALA A 108 1.53 18.98 -0.06
C ALA A 108 0.97 19.32 -1.44
N MET A 109 0.33 20.48 -1.58
CA MET A 109 -0.22 20.95 -2.87
C MET A 109 0.83 20.95 -4.00
N ASN A 110 2.06 21.32 -3.66
CA ASN A 110 3.21 21.35 -4.59
C ASN A 110 4.17 20.18 -4.36
N GLY A 111 3.73 19.13 -3.66
CA GLY A 111 4.54 17.95 -3.39
C GLY A 111 4.81 17.16 -4.67
N THR A 112 6.08 16.85 -4.93
CA THR A 112 6.52 16.18 -6.16
C THR A 112 7.40 14.97 -5.91
N THR A 113 7.60 14.55 -4.65
CA THR A 113 8.47 13.41 -4.33
C THR A 113 8.08 12.18 -5.14
N ASP A 114 9.08 11.44 -5.59
CA ASP A 114 8.96 10.16 -6.28
C ASP A 114 9.31 8.98 -5.36
N ARG A 115 9.58 9.24 -4.08
CA ARG A 115 9.85 8.21 -3.07
C ARG A 115 8.84 8.25 -1.93
N PRO A 116 8.32 7.09 -1.48
CA PRO A 116 7.47 7.03 -0.30
C PRO A 116 8.23 7.46 0.96
N ALA A 117 7.53 8.10 1.89
CA ALA A 117 8.03 8.61 3.17
C ALA A 117 9.19 9.63 3.09
N GLU A 118 9.61 10.06 1.90
CA GLU A 118 10.66 11.05 1.69
C GLU A 118 10.05 12.32 1.08
N GLY A 119 9.91 13.38 1.88
CA GLY A 119 9.29 14.63 1.40
C GLY A 119 7.77 14.54 1.34
N ALA A 120 7.15 15.23 0.36
CA ALA A 120 5.70 15.32 0.25
C ALA A 120 5.21 15.14 -1.20
N ILE A 121 3.99 14.64 -1.36
CA ILE A 121 3.37 14.35 -2.66
C ILE A 121 1.97 14.98 -2.82
N ALA A 122 1.71 15.58 -3.98
CA ALA A 122 0.38 16.05 -4.37
C ALA A 122 -0.45 14.90 -4.96
N CYS A 123 -1.77 15.04 -4.96
CA CYS A 123 -2.69 13.98 -5.38
C CYS A 123 -2.51 13.50 -6.83
N GLY A 124 -2.35 14.43 -7.78
CA GLY A 124 -2.06 14.07 -9.16
C GLY A 124 -0.70 13.38 -9.30
N TYR A 125 0.34 13.88 -8.61
CA TYR A 125 1.66 13.25 -8.62
C TYR A 125 1.64 11.86 -7.99
N PHE A 126 0.84 11.63 -6.95
CA PHE A 126 0.66 10.30 -6.36
C PHE A 126 0.11 9.31 -7.40
N VAL A 127 -0.98 9.66 -8.08
CA VAL A 127 -1.55 8.82 -9.14
C VAL A 127 -0.54 8.58 -10.27
N ALA A 128 0.14 9.64 -10.74
CA ALA A 128 1.12 9.54 -11.81
C ALA A 128 2.33 8.67 -11.43
N THR A 129 2.79 8.74 -10.18
CA THR A 129 3.93 7.95 -9.67
C THR A 129 3.55 6.48 -9.57
N ILE A 130 2.41 6.16 -8.96
CA ILE A 130 1.94 4.77 -8.87
C ILE A 130 1.75 4.14 -10.26
N LEU A 131 1.17 4.87 -11.22
CA LEU A 131 1.03 4.38 -12.59
C LEU A 131 2.40 4.16 -13.25
N GLN A 132 3.32 5.11 -13.12
CA GLN A 132 4.68 4.97 -13.69
C GLN A 132 5.42 3.78 -13.08
N ASP A 133 5.38 3.63 -11.75
CA ASP A 133 6.05 2.57 -11.00
C ASP A 133 5.40 1.19 -11.21
N ALA A 134 4.12 1.16 -11.59
CA ALA A 134 3.46 -0.06 -12.07
C ALA A 134 3.87 -0.45 -13.51
N GLY A 135 4.73 0.34 -14.17
CA GLY A 135 5.26 0.07 -15.50
C GLY A 135 4.50 0.71 -16.65
N PHE A 136 3.56 1.63 -16.39
CA PHE A 136 2.93 2.42 -17.45
C PHE A 136 3.92 3.45 -18.02
N SER A 137 3.96 3.56 -19.35
CA SER A 137 4.74 4.59 -20.04
C SER A 137 3.94 5.90 -20.05
N LEU A 138 4.33 6.89 -19.26
CA LEU A 138 3.67 8.20 -19.17
C LEU A 138 4.65 9.31 -18.81
N HIS A 139 4.26 10.55 -19.08
CA HIS A 139 5.04 11.72 -18.64
C HIS A 139 4.57 12.15 -17.24
N ARG A 140 5.32 11.77 -16.20
CA ARG A 140 4.93 11.95 -14.79
C ARG A 140 4.47 13.36 -14.44
N THR A 141 5.24 14.39 -14.80
CA THR A 141 4.88 15.80 -14.54
C THR A 141 3.56 16.21 -15.20
N ARG A 142 3.35 15.87 -16.48
CA ARG A 142 2.13 16.23 -17.20
C ARG A 142 0.91 15.55 -16.61
N PHE A 143 1.01 14.26 -16.29
CA PHE A 143 -0.07 13.52 -15.60
C PHE A 143 -0.30 14.06 -14.18
N GLY A 144 0.78 14.36 -13.45
CA GLY A 144 0.70 14.87 -12.09
C GLY A 144 0.02 16.25 -11.97
N GLN A 145 0.00 17.01 -13.05
CA GLN A 145 -0.65 18.32 -13.16
C GLN A 145 -2.00 18.28 -13.90
N ALA A 146 -2.37 17.13 -14.48
CA ALA A 146 -3.59 17.01 -15.26
C ALA A 146 -4.85 16.97 -14.38
N ALA A 147 -5.95 17.49 -14.91
CA ALA A 147 -7.26 17.26 -14.31
C ALA A 147 -7.60 15.77 -14.31
N ALA A 148 -8.31 15.30 -13.27
CA ALA A 148 -8.66 13.89 -13.12
C ALA A 148 -9.33 13.29 -14.36
N LEU A 149 -10.26 14.03 -14.99
CA LEU A 149 -10.95 13.57 -16.20
C LEU A 149 -9.98 13.31 -17.37
N ARG A 150 -8.93 14.12 -17.53
CA ARG A 150 -7.91 13.91 -18.58
C ARG A 150 -7.05 12.68 -18.29
N ILE A 151 -6.75 12.41 -17.02
CA ILE A 151 -6.08 11.17 -16.61
C ILE A 151 -6.99 9.98 -16.95
N GLN A 152 -8.28 10.05 -16.59
CA GLN A 152 -9.25 9.00 -16.85
C GLN A 152 -9.44 8.73 -18.34
N GLU A 153 -9.51 9.78 -19.18
CA GLU A 153 -9.57 9.66 -20.64
C GLU A 153 -8.30 9.03 -21.23
N ALA A 154 -7.13 9.27 -20.64
CA ALA A 154 -5.88 8.65 -21.07
C ALA A 154 -5.78 7.17 -20.66
N THR A 155 -6.27 6.83 -19.47
CA THR A 155 -6.18 5.48 -18.90
C THR A 155 -7.32 4.56 -19.30
N THR A 156 -8.47 5.12 -19.70
CA THR A 156 -9.68 4.36 -20.04
C THR A 156 -9.87 4.35 -21.56
N PRO A 157 -10.08 3.18 -22.19
CA PRO A 157 -10.36 3.13 -23.62
C PRO A 157 -11.65 3.91 -24.00
N PRO A 158 -11.73 4.52 -25.19
CA PRO A 158 -12.90 5.32 -25.62
C PRO A 158 -14.23 4.57 -25.55
N GLU A 159 -14.21 3.25 -25.79
CA GLU A 159 -15.37 2.36 -25.70
C GLU A 159 -15.87 2.09 -24.28
N ARG A 160 -15.18 2.56 -23.23
CA ARG A 160 -15.59 2.44 -21.83
C ARG A 160 -15.97 3.79 -21.25
N ALA A 161 -17.12 3.83 -20.58
CA ALA A 161 -17.64 5.05 -19.98
C ALA A 161 -16.86 5.43 -18.72
N VAL A 162 -16.59 6.73 -18.58
CA VAL A 162 -16.33 7.33 -17.26
C VAL A 162 -17.67 7.45 -16.55
N HIS A 163 -17.85 6.73 -15.44
CA HIS A 163 -19.05 6.82 -14.61
C HIS A 163 -19.11 8.21 -13.96
N ARG A 164 -20.28 8.84 -14.03
CA ARG A 164 -20.50 10.19 -13.49
C ARG A 164 -21.61 10.13 -12.45
N PHE A 165 -21.28 10.50 -11.22
CA PHE A 165 -22.21 10.51 -10.10
C PHE A 165 -22.33 11.92 -9.54
N PHE A 166 -23.52 12.52 -9.58
CA PHE A 166 -23.73 13.90 -9.16
C PHE A 166 -24.58 13.96 -7.90
N SER A 167 -24.10 14.71 -6.89
CA SER A 167 -24.85 15.05 -5.67
C SER A 167 -25.34 13.88 -4.80
N ILE A 168 -24.83 12.66 -5.02
CA ILE A 168 -25.17 11.49 -4.20
C ILE A 168 -24.38 11.45 -2.88
N ALA A 169 -24.96 10.80 -1.87
CA ALA A 169 -24.31 10.62 -0.58
C ALA A 169 -23.08 9.68 -0.68
N PRO A 170 -22.07 9.83 0.19
CA PRO A 170 -20.88 8.98 0.19
C PRO A 170 -21.16 7.47 0.27
N GLU A 171 -22.15 7.05 1.06
CA GLU A 171 -22.52 5.64 1.20
C GLU A 171 -23.09 5.10 -0.11
N GLN A 172 -23.98 5.87 -0.74
CA GLN A 172 -24.55 5.52 -2.05
C GLN A 172 -23.48 5.49 -3.15
N LEU A 173 -22.45 6.33 -3.05
CA LEU A 173 -21.31 6.31 -3.96
C LEU A 173 -20.48 5.03 -3.75
N ALA A 174 -20.20 4.67 -2.50
CA ALA A 174 -19.47 3.45 -2.15
C ALA A 174 -20.19 2.22 -2.70
N ASP A 175 -21.50 2.09 -2.47
CA ASP A 175 -22.32 0.98 -2.99
C ASP A 175 -22.30 0.91 -4.52
N LYS A 176 -22.39 2.07 -5.19
CA LYS A 176 -22.37 2.14 -6.66
C LYS A 176 -21.02 1.76 -7.25
N ILE A 177 -19.91 2.11 -6.59
CA ILE A 177 -18.56 1.74 -7.04
C ILE A 177 -18.31 0.26 -6.73
N ALA A 178 -18.70 -0.22 -5.55
CA ALA A 178 -18.60 -1.63 -5.19
C ALA A 178 -19.37 -2.54 -6.18
N ALA A 179 -20.54 -2.09 -6.64
CA ALA A 179 -21.33 -2.79 -7.65
C ALA A 179 -20.67 -2.85 -9.05
N LEU A 180 -19.58 -2.11 -9.29
CA LEU A 180 -18.77 -2.24 -10.52
C LEU A 180 -17.87 -3.48 -10.49
N GLY A 181 -17.73 -4.15 -9.34
CA GLY A 181 -16.93 -5.34 -9.15
C GLY A 181 -15.55 -5.06 -8.55
N ASP A 182 -14.83 -6.13 -8.22
CA ASP A 182 -13.49 -6.03 -7.67
C ASP A 182 -12.51 -5.46 -8.69
N GLY A 183 -11.67 -4.52 -8.27
CA GLY A 183 -10.75 -3.85 -9.19
C GLY A 183 -10.12 -2.58 -8.64
N VAL A 184 -9.37 -1.91 -9.52
CA VAL A 184 -8.75 -0.61 -9.26
C VAL A 184 -9.34 0.43 -10.20
N TYR A 185 -9.83 1.50 -9.62
CA TYR A 185 -10.46 2.62 -10.31
C TYR A 185 -9.68 3.89 -10.06
N ILE A 186 -9.73 4.81 -11.01
CA ILE A 186 -9.33 6.21 -10.79
C ILE A 186 -10.59 6.99 -10.48
N ILE A 187 -10.58 7.73 -9.36
CA ILE A 187 -11.65 8.65 -8.98
C ILE A 187 -11.19 10.10 -9.10
N GLY A 188 -11.94 10.87 -9.88
CA GLY A 188 -11.86 12.31 -9.95
C GLY A 188 -12.92 12.95 -9.07
N LEU A 189 -12.49 13.92 -8.28
CA LEU A 189 -13.29 14.73 -7.37
C LEU A 189 -13.24 16.20 -7.81
N ASN A 190 -13.77 17.12 -7.00
CA ASN A 190 -13.79 18.56 -7.31
C ASN A 190 -12.39 19.11 -7.67
N VAL A 191 -11.45 19.00 -6.73
CA VAL A 191 -10.06 19.49 -6.86
C VAL A 191 -9.05 18.38 -6.56
N HIS A 192 -9.50 17.13 -6.59
CA HIS A 192 -8.74 15.99 -6.07
C HIS A 192 -8.83 14.78 -6.98
N VAL A 193 -7.84 13.90 -6.88
CA VAL A 193 -7.78 12.63 -7.61
C VAL A 193 -7.16 11.56 -6.72
N GLY A 194 -7.58 10.32 -6.90
CA GLY A 194 -7.04 9.18 -6.19
C GLY A 194 -7.42 7.87 -6.85
N PHE A 195 -7.13 6.78 -6.17
CA PHE A 195 -7.59 5.45 -6.53
C PHE A 195 -8.78 5.05 -5.67
N VAL A 196 -9.66 4.23 -6.23
CA VAL A 196 -10.58 3.40 -5.44
C VAL A 196 -10.19 1.95 -5.64
N VAL A 197 -10.01 1.23 -4.54
CA VAL A 197 -9.82 -0.21 -4.54
C VAL A 197 -11.14 -0.84 -4.12
N VAL A 198 -11.69 -1.70 -4.97
CA VAL A 198 -12.83 -2.55 -4.63
C VAL A 198 -12.32 -3.97 -4.42
N ARG A 199 -12.58 -4.52 -3.24
CA ARG A 199 -12.25 -5.91 -2.89
C ARG A 199 -13.33 -6.45 -1.97
N ASP A 200 -13.86 -7.63 -2.29
CA ASP A 200 -14.90 -8.30 -1.49
C ASP A 200 -16.14 -7.42 -1.23
N GLY A 201 -16.49 -6.58 -2.21
CA GLY A 201 -17.63 -5.65 -2.13
C GLY A 201 -17.38 -4.39 -1.27
N GLU A 202 -16.17 -4.17 -0.76
CA GLU A 202 -15.80 -2.95 -0.04
C GLU A 202 -15.06 -1.97 -0.97
N ALA A 203 -15.56 -0.73 -1.07
CA ALA A 203 -14.89 0.34 -1.80
C ALA A 203 -14.06 1.23 -0.85
N ARG A 204 -12.76 1.28 -1.08
CA ARG A 204 -11.80 2.05 -0.27
C ARG A 204 -11.09 3.11 -1.10
N LEU A 205 -10.99 4.33 -0.57
CA LEU A 205 -10.30 5.44 -1.20
C LEU A 205 -8.82 5.40 -0.81
N VAL A 206 -7.95 5.33 -1.81
CA VAL A 206 -6.50 5.45 -1.63
C VAL A 206 -5.99 6.69 -2.34
N HIS A 207 -5.53 7.68 -1.57
CA HIS A 207 -5.20 9.00 -2.09
C HIS A 207 -4.18 9.73 -1.21
N ALA A 208 -3.41 10.64 -1.80
CA ALA A 208 -2.63 11.62 -1.03
C ALA A 208 -3.59 12.67 -0.47
N SER A 209 -4.03 12.54 0.77
CA SER A 209 -5.12 13.33 1.33
C SER A 209 -4.68 14.77 1.63
N TYR A 210 -5.51 15.75 1.25
CA TYR A 210 -5.36 17.14 1.68
C TYR A 210 -6.17 17.48 2.94
N THR A 211 -6.96 16.52 3.42
CA THR A 211 -7.76 16.60 4.65
C THR A 211 -7.05 15.90 5.80
N ASP A 212 -7.59 16.06 7.00
CA ASP A 212 -7.19 15.31 8.19
C ASP A 212 -5.67 15.38 8.44
N ASP A 213 -4.99 14.24 8.58
CA ASP A 213 -3.55 14.16 8.87
C ASP A 213 -2.65 14.58 7.69
N ARG A 214 -3.23 14.86 6.51
CA ARG A 214 -2.54 15.30 5.30
C ARG A 214 -1.39 14.36 4.91
N VAL A 215 -1.71 13.08 4.75
CA VAL A 215 -0.80 12.05 4.28
C VAL A 215 -1.48 11.19 3.21
N VAL A 216 -0.72 10.32 2.54
CA VAL A 216 -1.31 9.24 1.76
C VAL A 216 -2.01 8.26 2.72
N VAL A 217 -3.29 8.02 2.48
CA VAL A 217 -4.14 7.16 3.31
C VAL A 217 -4.91 6.17 2.45
N ASP A 218 -5.30 5.08 3.10
CA ASP A 218 -6.31 4.13 2.67
C ASP A 218 -7.46 4.19 3.67
N GLU A 219 -8.61 4.70 3.25
CA GLU A 219 -9.78 4.92 4.12
C GLU A 219 -11.09 4.43 3.46
N ALA A 220 -12.12 4.19 4.27
CA ALA A 220 -13.42 3.78 3.75
C ALA A 220 -14.03 4.92 2.91
N LEU A 221 -14.43 4.62 1.67
CA LEU A 221 -14.93 5.64 0.75
C LEU A 221 -16.17 6.35 1.29
N ALA A 222 -17.05 5.60 1.95
CA ALA A 222 -18.29 6.10 2.54
C ALA A 222 -18.09 7.15 3.64
N THR A 223 -16.93 7.19 4.30
CA THR A 223 -16.66 8.13 5.40
C THR A 223 -15.54 9.12 5.11
N ALA A 224 -14.91 9.02 3.94
CA ALA A 224 -13.78 9.86 3.55
C ALA A 224 -14.19 11.34 3.42
N ARG A 225 -13.48 12.24 4.13
CA ARG A 225 -13.80 13.67 4.12
C ARG A 225 -13.65 14.31 2.74
N ALA A 226 -12.68 13.84 1.95
CA ALA A 226 -12.50 14.29 0.56
C ALA A 226 -13.71 13.95 -0.34
N ILE A 227 -14.39 12.83 -0.08
CA ILE A 227 -15.63 12.45 -0.78
C ILE A 227 -16.76 13.40 -0.38
N GLU A 228 -16.98 13.59 0.93
CA GLU A 228 -18.03 14.48 1.43
C GLU A 228 -17.91 15.91 0.86
N LEU A 229 -16.71 16.49 0.90
CA LEU A 229 -16.43 17.83 0.37
C LEU A 229 -16.62 17.96 -1.15
N SER A 230 -16.62 16.84 -1.87
CA SER A 230 -16.75 16.80 -3.32
C SER A 230 -18.19 16.60 -3.79
N ARG A 231 -19.11 16.23 -2.88
CA ARG A 231 -20.53 15.97 -3.18
C ARG A 231 -21.20 17.05 -4.05
N PRO A 232 -21.04 18.37 -3.80
CA PRO A 232 -21.70 19.40 -4.62
C PRO A 232 -21.21 19.48 -6.07
N LYS A 233 -20.06 18.89 -6.38
CA LYS A 233 -19.43 18.88 -7.72
C LYS A 233 -19.53 17.53 -8.41
N GLY A 234 -19.78 16.48 -7.64
CA GLY A 234 -19.90 15.11 -8.13
C GLY A 234 -18.56 14.39 -8.22
N TYR A 235 -18.64 13.18 -8.74
CA TYR A 235 -17.60 12.17 -8.76
C TYR A 235 -17.49 11.57 -10.16
N PHE A 236 -16.27 11.35 -10.62
CA PHE A 236 -15.97 10.73 -11.90
C PHE A 236 -15.17 9.47 -11.63
N VAL A 237 -15.60 8.31 -12.10
CA VAL A 237 -14.93 7.04 -11.80
C VAL A 237 -14.68 6.27 -13.10
N SER A 238 -13.46 5.75 -13.27
CA SER A 238 -13.16 4.86 -14.38
C SER A 238 -12.26 3.71 -13.95
N GLU A 239 -12.54 2.52 -14.46
CA GLU A 239 -11.79 1.31 -14.15
C GLU A 239 -10.50 1.27 -15.00
N LEU A 240 -9.36 1.13 -14.32
CA LEU A 240 -8.04 1.20 -14.95
C LEU A 240 -7.78 -0.02 -15.85
N LEU A 241 -8.27 -1.19 -15.45
CA LEU A 241 -8.05 -2.48 -16.09
C LEU A 241 -9.35 -3.02 -16.68
N SER A 242 -10.12 -2.19 -17.37
CA SER A 242 -11.46 -2.53 -17.86
C SER A 242 -11.51 -3.43 -19.09
N THR A 243 -10.43 -3.51 -19.88
CA THR A 243 -10.41 -4.26 -21.15
C THR A 243 -9.11 -5.05 -21.34
N ASN A 244 -9.12 -6.01 -22.26
CA ASN A 244 -7.89 -6.70 -22.69
C ASN A 244 -6.94 -5.71 -23.37
N ALA A 245 -7.46 -4.79 -24.19
CA ALA A 245 -6.66 -3.75 -24.86
C ALA A 245 -5.91 -2.85 -23.88
N ALA A 246 -6.49 -2.52 -22.72
CA ALA A 246 -5.79 -1.75 -21.68
C ALA A 246 -4.58 -2.49 -21.09
N VAL A 247 -4.71 -3.81 -20.88
CA VAL A 247 -3.63 -4.67 -20.37
C VAL A 247 -2.57 -4.90 -21.43
N GLU A 248 -2.96 -5.15 -22.69
CA GLU A 248 -2.03 -5.27 -23.81
C GLU A 248 -1.21 -3.98 -23.98
N ARG A 249 -1.86 -2.81 -23.92
CA ARG A 249 -1.19 -1.51 -23.97
C ARG A 249 -0.13 -1.36 -22.88
N TRP A 250 -0.43 -1.82 -21.65
CA TRP A 250 0.53 -1.84 -20.54
C TRP A 250 1.71 -2.79 -20.80
N LEU A 251 1.43 -4.02 -21.25
CA LEU A 251 2.47 -5.01 -21.58
C LEU A 251 3.43 -4.49 -22.66
N GLU A 252 2.89 -3.82 -23.68
CA GLU A 252 3.64 -3.23 -24.80
C GLU A 252 4.35 -1.92 -24.46
N ARG A 253 4.15 -1.37 -23.25
CA ARG A 253 4.62 -0.02 -22.86
C ARG A 253 4.21 1.06 -23.86
N ARG A 254 3.06 0.91 -24.49
CA ARG A 254 2.50 1.96 -25.36
C ARG A 254 2.25 3.22 -24.51
N PRO A 255 2.78 4.40 -24.91
CA PRO A 255 2.65 5.61 -24.11
C PRO A 255 1.20 6.00 -23.86
N LEU A 256 0.87 6.31 -22.60
CA LEU A 256 -0.36 7.01 -22.25
C LEU A 256 -0.21 8.49 -22.62
N GLN A 257 -1.15 8.98 -23.41
CA GLN A 257 -1.18 10.37 -23.83
C GLN A 257 -2.41 11.04 -23.24
N LEU A 258 -2.19 12.19 -22.60
CA LEU A 258 -3.30 13.04 -22.21
C LEU A 258 -3.95 13.57 -23.50
N PRO A 259 -5.29 13.62 -23.56
CA PRO A 259 -5.98 14.27 -24.66
C PRO A 259 -5.56 15.75 -24.76
N PRO A 260 -5.75 16.41 -25.91
CA PRO A 260 -5.41 17.83 -26.11
C PRO A 260 -6.14 18.77 -25.14
#